data_AF-A0A1A8KTA9-F1
#
_entry.id   AF-A0A1A8KTA9-F1
#
_cell.length_a   1.000
_cell.length_b   1.000
_cell.length_c   1.000
_cell.angle_alpha   90.00
_cell.angle_beta   90.00
_cell.angle_gamma   90.00
#
_symmetry.space_group_name_H-M   'P 1'
#
loop_
_entity.id
_entity.type
_entity.pdbx_description
1 polymer ?
#
loop_
_entity_poly.entity_id
_entity_poly.type
_entity_poly.pdbx_seq_one_letter_code
_entity_poly.pdbx_strand_id
1 'polypeptide(L)'
;TTLEDFPLTRLGQLHLCSTFDEIMHICDDYDVAHNEFFFDRNPCAFRNILTFLRAGKLRSLREMCALSFREELLYWGVPEERLEWCCHRRLLQRVEEFEAMERAEEEEEFLEDLLDSENRRREHITESRFGRCMSKLRDMVERPQSGLPGKIFACLSVLFVAITAINLSISTMPAMRQEEEEGKCSKMCSNIFIVETVCVAWFSLEFSLRFIQDRSKLTFLRKPLNLIDVVAILPYYITLLVDATSKGEKRLGSGNSYLDKVGLVLRVLRALRILYVMRLAR
;
A
#
# COMPACT_ATOMS: atom_id res chain seq x y z
N THR A 1 -21.70 -3.93 -48.48
CA THR A 1 -23.01 -3.68 -47.83
C THR A 1 -22.86 -3.32 -46.35
N THR A 2 -22.37 -4.17 -45.45
CA THR A 2 -22.34 -3.86 -43.99
C THR A 2 -21.42 -2.68 -43.58
N LEU A 3 -20.26 -2.51 -44.23
CA LEU A 3 -19.34 -1.40 -43.92
C LEU A 3 -19.73 -0.09 -44.62
N GLU A 4 -20.50 -0.18 -45.70
CA GLU A 4 -21.01 0.98 -46.45
C GLU A 4 -22.03 1.78 -45.65
N ASP A 5 -22.74 1.13 -44.72
CA ASP A 5 -23.70 1.78 -43.82
C ASP A 5 -23.01 2.70 -42.78
N PHE A 6 -21.69 2.56 -42.60
CA PHE A 6 -20.90 3.28 -41.59
C PHE A 6 -19.58 3.82 -42.13
N PRO A 7 -19.60 4.70 -43.16
CA PRO A 7 -18.39 5.13 -43.88
C PRO A 7 -17.43 5.98 -43.04
N LEU A 8 -17.92 6.57 -41.95
CA LEU A 8 -17.11 7.39 -41.04
C LEU A 8 -16.35 6.56 -40.00
N THR A 9 -16.68 5.28 -39.84
CA THR A 9 -15.94 4.39 -38.92
C THR A 9 -14.60 4.00 -39.53
N ARG A 10 -13.62 3.66 -38.70
CA ARG A 10 -12.29 3.24 -39.16
C ARG A 10 -12.37 2.08 -40.17
N LEU A 11 -13.26 1.10 -39.93
CA LEU A 11 -13.49 -0.01 -40.84
C LEU A 11 -14.22 0.41 -42.13
N GLY A 12 -15.14 1.38 -42.04
CA GLY A 12 -15.81 1.93 -43.22
C GLY A 12 -14.84 2.69 -44.14
N GLN A 13 -13.86 3.38 -43.57
CA GLN A 13 -12.84 4.11 -44.34
C GLN A 13 -11.94 3.18 -45.16
N LEU A 14 -11.66 1.95 -44.70
CA LEU A 14 -10.89 0.97 -45.48
C LEU A 14 -11.52 0.66 -46.85
N HIS A 15 -12.84 0.74 -46.95
CA HIS A 15 -13.54 0.53 -48.22
C HIS A 15 -13.28 1.65 -49.23
N LEU A 16 -12.93 2.84 -48.75
CA LEU A 16 -12.64 4.02 -49.57
C LEU A 16 -11.16 4.09 -49.98
N CYS A 17 -10.30 3.31 -49.33
CA CYS A 17 -8.87 3.27 -49.63
C CYS A 17 -8.62 2.53 -50.94
N SER A 18 -7.78 3.14 -51.79
CA SER A 18 -7.41 2.60 -53.10
C SER A 18 -5.92 2.25 -53.17
N THR A 19 -5.11 2.82 -52.28
CA THR A 19 -3.65 2.67 -52.28
C THR A 19 -3.14 2.00 -51.00
N PHE A 20 -1.98 1.36 -51.10
CA PHE A 20 -1.33 0.70 -49.96
C PHE A 20 -1.03 1.69 -48.82
N ASP A 21 -0.57 2.90 -49.16
CA ASP A 21 -0.23 3.93 -48.17
C ASP A 21 -1.47 4.43 -47.41
N GLU A 22 -2.62 4.53 -48.09
CA GLU A 22 -3.90 4.86 -47.44
C GLU A 22 -4.35 3.75 -46.48
N ILE A 23 -4.18 2.49 -46.86
CA ILE A 23 -4.53 1.34 -46.02
C ILE A 23 -3.66 1.32 -44.75
N MET A 24 -2.34 1.50 -44.90
CA MET A 24 -1.40 1.53 -43.78
C MET A 24 -1.57 2.72 -42.83
N HIS A 25 -2.29 3.77 -43.23
CA HIS A 25 -2.67 4.87 -42.33
C HIS A 25 -3.86 4.49 -41.43
N ILE A 26 -4.60 3.43 -41.76
CA ILE A 26 -5.82 3.02 -41.07
C ILE A 26 -5.58 1.77 -40.19
N CYS A 27 -4.84 0.79 -40.69
CA CYS A 27 -4.51 -0.46 -40.00
C CYS A 27 -3.02 -0.56 -39.64
N ASP A 28 -2.69 -1.45 -38.71
CA ASP A 28 -1.33 -1.61 -38.20
C ASP A 28 -0.46 -2.47 -39.13
N ASP A 29 -1.07 -3.43 -39.83
CA ASP A 29 -0.42 -4.24 -40.88
C ASP A 29 -1.44 -4.68 -41.94
N TYR A 30 -0.97 -4.97 -43.16
CA TYR A 30 -1.80 -5.38 -44.29
C TYR A 30 -1.11 -6.46 -45.13
N ASP A 31 -1.67 -7.67 -45.13
CA ASP A 31 -1.21 -8.76 -45.96
C ASP A 31 -1.86 -8.72 -47.34
N VAL A 32 -1.07 -8.28 -48.33
CA VAL A 32 -1.49 -8.17 -49.73
C VAL A 32 -1.80 -9.54 -50.36
N ALA A 33 -1.13 -10.61 -49.91
CA ALA A 33 -1.30 -11.95 -50.50
C ALA A 33 -2.66 -12.57 -50.13
N HIS A 34 -3.13 -12.32 -48.90
CA HIS A 34 -4.40 -12.83 -48.40
C HIS A 34 -5.52 -11.77 -48.33
N ASN A 35 -5.20 -10.50 -48.62
CA ASN A 35 -6.09 -9.35 -48.47
C ASN A 35 -6.66 -9.24 -47.04
N GLU A 36 -5.77 -9.34 -46.05
CA GLU A 36 -6.10 -9.33 -44.63
C GLU A 36 -5.55 -8.08 -43.93
N PHE A 37 -6.36 -7.47 -43.06
CA PHE A 37 -6.02 -6.27 -42.31
C PHE A 37 -5.81 -6.61 -40.84
N PHE A 38 -4.71 -6.14 -40.26
CA PHE A 38 -4.36 -6.39 -38.87
C PHE A 38 -4.51 -5.13 -38.01
N PHE A 39 -5.03 -5.34 -36.81
CA PHE A 39 -5.22 -4.32 -35.80
C PHE A 39 -4.72 -4.87 -34.45
N ASP A 40 -3.72 -4.25 -33.85
CA ASP A 40 -3.16 -4.64 -32.55
C ASP A 40 -4.02 -4.07 -31.40
N ARG A 41 -5.28 -4.53 -31.36
CA ARG A 41 -6.33 -4.03 -30.47
C ARG A 41 -7.02 -5.16 -29.73
N ASN A 42 -7.86 -4.81 -28.75
CA ASN A 42 -8.53 -5.79 -27.91
C ASN A 42 -9.56 -6.63 -28.72
N PRO A 43 -9.40 -7.96 -28.84
CA PRO A 43 -10.28 -8.80 -29.65
C PRO A 43 -11.71 -8.88 -29.06
N CYS A 44 -11.85 -8.79 -27.74
CA CYS A 44 -13.17 -8.79 -27.09
C CYS A 44 -13.94 -7.50 -27.38
N ALA A 45 -13.24 -6.36 -27.45
CA ALA A 45 -13.84 -5.09 -27.84
C ALA A 45 -14.28 -5.11 -29.31
N PHE A 46 -13.40 -5.60 -30.20
CA PHE A 46 -13.70 -5.71 -31.63
C PHE A 46 -14.96 -6.51 -31.94
N ARG A 47 -15.22 -7.59 -31.19
CA ARG A 47 -16.47 -8.38 -31.31
C ARG A 47 -17.72 -7.51 -31.13
N ASN A 48 -17.69 -6.52 -30.24
CA ASN A 48 -18.80 -5.59 -30.04
C ASN A 48 -18.96 -4.62 -31.20
N ILE A 49 -17.85 -4.07 -31.67
CA ILE A 49 -17.81 -3.15 -32.82
C ILE A 49 -18.38 -3.85 -34.06
N LEU A 50 -17.95 -5.08 -34.32
CA LEU A 50 -18.44 -5.88 -35.44
C LEU A 50 -19.94 -6.21 -35.31
N THR A 51 -20.41 -6.48 -34.09
CA THR A 51 -21.84 -6.71 -33.82
C THR A 51 -22.65 -5.44 -34.11
N PHE A 52 -22.15 -4.27 -33.72
CA PHE A 52 -22.76 -2.99 -34.03
C PHE A 52 -22.81 -2.73 -35.55
N LEU A 53 -21.70 -2.92 -36.26
CA LEU A 53 -21.66 -2.72 -37.71
C LEU A 53 -22.67 -3.62 -38.44
N ARG A 54 -22.93 -4.84 -37.92
CA ARG A 54 -23.90 -5.79 -38.50
C ARG A 54 -25.36 -5.51 -38.11
N ALA A 55 -25.61 -5.16 -36.85
CA ALA A 55 -26.96 -5.07 -36.29
C ALA A 55 -27.49 -3.64 -36.18
N GLY A 56 -26.63 -2.63 -36.32
CA GLY A 56 -26.95 -1.20 -36.19
C GLY A 56 -27.24 -0.75 -34.75
N LYS A 57 -27.16 -1.63 -33.75
CA LYS A 57 -27.38 -1.34 -32.33
C LYS A 57 -26.20 -1.81 -31.50
N LEU A 58 -25.63 -0.91 -30.70
CA LEU A 58 -24.51 -1.21 -29.83
C LEU A 58 -24.97 -1.38 -28.38
N ARG A 59 -24.62 -2.52 -27.78
CA ARG A 59 -24.82 -2.81 -26.36
C ARG A 59 -23.47 -3.00 -25.69
N SER A 60 -23.33 -2.48 -24.47
CA SER A 60 -22.13 -2.68 -23.66
C SER A 60 -22.11 -4.11 -23.08
N LEU A 61 -20.96 -4.79 -23.19
CA LEU A 61 -20.72 -6.08 -22.54
C LEU A 61 -20.19 -5.89 -21.10
N ARG A 62 -20.64 -6.74 -20.18
CA ARG A 62 -20.17 -6.75 -18.78
C ARG A 62 -18.70 -7.15 -18.62
N GLU A 63 -18.10 -7.70 -19.68
CA GLU A 63 -16.76 -8.32 -19.66
C GLU A 63 -15.61 -7.32 -19.79
N MET A 64 -15.88 -6.02 -19.99
CA MET A 64 -14.83 -5.01 -20.11
C MET A 64 -15.09 -3.76 -19.27
N CYS A 65 -14.00 -3.07 -18.90
CA CYS A 65 -14.05 -1.79 -18.24
C CYS A 65 -14.71 -0.74 -19.15
N ALA A 66 -15.52 0.14 -18.57
CA ALA A 66 -16.23 1.20 -19.31
C ALA A 66 -15.27 2.19 -19.99
N LEU A 67 -14.18 2.56 -19.32
CA LEU A 67 -13.16 3.48 -19.86
C LEU A 67 -12.42 2.86 -21.05
N SER A 68 -11.95 1.62 -20.91
CA SER A 68 -11.32 0.87 -22.01
C SER A 68 -12.29 0.68 -23.19
N PHE A 69 -13.58 0.50 -22.92
CA PHE A 69 -14.57 0.42 -23.99
C PHE A 69 -14.74 1.76 -24.72
N ARG A 70 -14.72 2.88 -24.00
CA ARG A 70 -14.76 4.21 -24.59
C ARG A 70 -13.58 4.47 -25.52
N GLU A 71 -12.37 4.11 -25.11
CA GLU A 71 -11.17 4.20 -25.94
C GLU A 71 -11.29 3.39 -27.22
N GLU A 72 -11.87 2.18 -27.14
CA GLU A 72 -12.13 1.36 -28.32
C GLU A 72 -13.15 2.02 -29.24
N LEU A 73 -14.26 2.57 -28.72
CA LEU A 73 -15.23 3.29 -29.53
C LEU A 73 -14.61 4.48 -30.27
N LEU A 74 -13.76 5.24 -29.58
CA LEU A 74 -12.99 6.34 -30.17
C LEU A 74 -12.03 5.83 -31.26
N TYR A 75 -11.28 4.77 -30.98
CA TYR A 75 -10.34 4.17 -31.93
C TYR A 75 -11.06 3.73 -33.21
N TRP A 76 -12.18 3.02 -33.09
CA TRP A 76 -12.95 2.51 -34.23
C TRP A 76 -13.83 3.57 -34.89
N GLY A 77 -13.90 4.79 -34.35
CA GLY A 77 -14.72 5.88 -34.87
C GLY A 77 -16.22 5.63 -34.73
N VAL A 78 -16.63 4.91 -33.70
CA VAL A 78 -18.05 4.63 -33.40
C VAL A 78 -18.55 5.67 -32.40
N PRO A 79 -19.54 6.52 -32.76
CA PRO A 79 -20.07 7.53 -31.85
C PRO A 79 -20.74 6.88 -30.64
N GLU A 80 -20.51 7.45 -29.46
CA GLU A 80 -21.12 6.98 -28.20
C GLU A 80 -22.67 7.06 -28.27
N GLU A 81 -23.22 7.99 -29.05
CA GLU A 81 -24.67 8.18 -29.24
C GLU A 81 -25.35 7.00 -29.94
N ARG A 82 -24.58 6.09 -30.56
CA ARG A 82 -25.09 4.85 -31.17
C ARG A 82 -25.34 3.73 -30.16
N LEU A 83 -24.91 3.92 -28.92
CA LEU A 83 -25.24 3.02 -27.81
C LEU A 83 -26.74 3.08 -27.50
N GLU A 84 -27.32 1.92 -27.15
CA GLU A 84 -28.65 1.93 -26.54
C GLU A 84 -28.64 2.78 -25.26
N TRP A 85 -29.74 3.50 -25.01
CA TRP A 85 -29.85 4.49 -23.92
C TRP A 85 -29.34 3.97 -22.55
N CYS A 86 -29.66 2.72 -22.20
CA CYS A 86 -29.24 2.12 -20.93
C CYS A 86 -27.71 1.91 -20.86
N CYS A 87 -27.08 1.60 -22.00
CA CYS A 87 -25.64 1.43 -22.11
C CYS A 87 -24.93 2.77 -22.16
N HIS A 88 -25.46 3.73 -22.92
CA HIS A 88 -24.93 5.09 -23.01
C HIS A 88 -24.92 5.77 -21.63
N ARG A 89 -26.04 5.74 -20.91
CA ARG A 89 -26.13 6.32 -19.56
C ARG A 89 -25.15 5.68 -18.59
N ARG A 90 -24.99 4.35 -18.64
CA ARG A 90 -24.06 3.63 -17.77
C ARG A 90 -22.60 3.94 -18.13
N LEU A 91 -22.28 4.11 -19.40
CA LEU A 91 -20.94 4.52 -19.84
C LEU A 91 -20.62 5.93 -19.31
N LEU A 92 -21.52 6.89 -19.54
CA LEU A 92 -21.35 8.27 -19.10
C LEU A 92 -21.18 8.37 -17.58
N GLN A 93 -22.04 7.69 -16.81
CA GLN A 93 -21.94 7.67 -15.35
C GLN A 93 -20.55 7.17 -14.89
N ARG A 94 -20.00 6.14 -15.53
CA ARG A 94 -18.68 5.59 -15.16
C ARG A 94 -17.54 6.51 -15.54
N VAL A 95 -17.70 7.28 -16.62
CA VAL A 95 -16.74 8.32 -17.02
C VAL A 95 -16.75 9.45 -16.00
N GLU A 96 -17.93 9.97 -15.66
CA GLU A 96 -18.09 11.04 -14.67
C GLU A 96 -17.55 10.65 -13.28
N GLU A 97 -17.81 9.41 -12.84
CA GLU A 97 -17.27 8.85 -11.59
C GLU A 97 -15.73 8.83 -11.59
N PHE A 98 -15.11 8.47 -12.71
CA PHE A 98 -13.66 8.44 -12.86
C PHE A 98 -13.05 9.84 -12.89
N GLU A 99 -13.62 10.75 -13.69
CA GLU A 99 -13.18 12.16 -13.75
C GLU A 99 -13.35 12.89 -12.40
N ALA A 100 -14.32 12.48 -11.58
CA ALA A 100 -14.47 13.00 -10.22
C ALA A 100 -13.40 12.47 -9.26
N MET A 101 -13.01 11.20 -9.41
CA MET A 101 -11.93 10.59 -8.63
C MET A 101 -10.58 11.23 -8.95
N GLU A 102 -10.26 11.38 -10.23
CA GLU A 102 -9.01 12.02 -10.69
C GLU A 102 -8.88 13.46 -10.16
N ARG A 103 -9.95 14.26 -10.25
CA ARG A 103 -9.97 15.61 -9.66
C ARG A 103 -9.77 15.62 -8.15
N ALA A 104 -10.33 14.64 -7.43
CA ALA A 104 -10.14 14.54 -5.98
C ALA A 104 -8.70 14.17 -5.63
N GLU A 105 -8.08 13.27 -6.38
CA GLU A 105 -6.66 12.90 -6.21
C GLU A 105 -5.73 14.09 -6.49
N GLU A 106 -5.99 14.85 -7.57
CA GLU A 106 -5.25 16.08 -7.88
C GLU A 106 -5.41 17.15 -6.78
N GLU A 107 -6.62 17.32 -6.24
CA GLU A 107 -6.88 18.25 -5.13
C GLU A 107 -6.15 17.82 -3.85
N GLU A 108 -6.11 16.52 -3.55
CA GLU A 108 -5.34 15.98 -2.42
C GLU A 108 -3.84 16.18 -2.61
N GLU A 109 -3.29 15.86 -3.79
CA GLU A 109 -1.88 16.07 -4.11
C GLU A 109 -1.49 17.56 -4.01
N PHE A 110 -2.33 18.44 -4.55
CA PHE A 110 -2.11 19.89 -4.43
C PHE A 110 -2.12 20.38 -2.99
N LEU A 111 -3.04 19.87 -2.16
CA LEU A 111 -3.10 20.22 -0.73
C LEU A 111 -1.89 19.70 0.03
N GLU A 112 -1.42 18.48 -0.27
CA GLU A 112 -0.18 17.93 0.29
C GLU A 112 1.03 18.78 -0.08
N ASP A 113 1.15 19.20 -1.35
CA ASP A 113 2.24 20.05 -1.83
C ASP A 113 2.25 21.44 -1.17
N LEU A 114 1.08 22.04 -0.97
CA LEU A 114 0.93 23.31 -0.25
C LEU A 114 1.41 23.17 1.20
N LEU A 115 0.95 22.14 1.92
CA LEU A 115 1.34 21.86 3.30
C LEU A 115 2.84 21.60 3.41
N ASP A 116 3.43 20.86 2.46
CA ASP A 116 4.87 20.60 2.43
C ASP A 116 5.67 21.87 2.09
N SER A 117 5.16 22.75 1.23
CA SER A 117 5.77 24.05 0.93
C SER A 117 5.80 24.99 2.15
N GLU A 118 4.71 25.05 2.93
CA GLU A 118 4.64 25.86 4.15
C GLU A 118 5.58 25.32 5.24
N ASN A 119 5.63 23.99 5.40
CA ASN A 119 6.57 23.35 6.32
C ASN A 119 8.03 23.61 5.91
N ARG A 120 8.38 23.45 4.62
CA ARG A 120 9.73 23.73 4.10
C ARG A 120 10.15 25.18 4.34
N ARG A 121 9.22 26.15 4.22
CA ARG A 121 9.49 27.58 4.47
C ARG A 121 9.75 27.89 5.94
N ARG A 122 9.07 27.21 6.88
CA ARG A 122 9.32 27.35 8.33
C ARG A 122 10.67 26.74 8.77
N GLU A 123 11.16 25.73 8.06
CA GLU A 123 12.32 24.93 8.47
C GLU A 123 13.66 25.40 7.90
N HIS A 124 13.66 26.15 6.79
CA HIS A 124 14.89 26.70 6.19
C HIS A 124 15.68 27.61 7.15
N ILE A 125 15.04 28.11 8.22
CA ILE A 125 15.66 28.98 9.22
C ILE A 125 16.46 28.18 10.27
N THR A 126 16.19 26.89 10.49
CA THR A 126 16.81 26.11 11.59
C THR A 126 17.85 25.05 11.17
N GLU A 127 18.00 24.73 9.87
CA GLU A 127 18.50 23.39 9.47
C GLU A 127 19.84 23.24 8.73
N SER A 128 20.69 24.25 8.54
CA SER A 128 21.88 24.11 7.66
C SER A 128 22.82 22.92 8.00
N ARG A 129 22.99 22.55 9.28
CA ARG A 129 23.79 21.38 9.70
C ARG A 129 22.97 20.16 10.12
N PHE A 130 21.81 20.36 10.75
CA PHE A 130 20.92 19.28 11.18
C PHE A 130 20.28 18.57 9.99
N GLY A 131 19.92 19.32 8.93
CA GLY A 131 19.33 18.79 7.70
C GLY A 131 20.24 17.81 6.95
N ARG A 132 21.57 18.02 6.96
CA ARG A 132 22.53 17.12 6.29
C ARG A 132 22.74 15.79 7.03
N CYS A 133 22.63 15.79 8.36
CA CYS A 133 22.64 14.56 9.16
C CYS A 133 21.33 13.80 8.98
N MET A 134 20.20 14.52 9.07
CA MET A 134 18.87 13.96 8.89
C MET A 134 18.64 13.39 7.49
N SER A 135 19.20 14.00 6.43
CA SER A 135 19.08 13.45 5.06
C SER A 135 19.79 12.10 4.94
N LYS A 136 20.99 11.96 5.52
CA LYS A 136 21.73 10.68 5.53
C LYS A 136 21.02 9.60 6.35
N LEU A 137 20.43 9.97 7.49
CA LEU A 137 19.62 9.05 8.31
C LEU A 137 18.35 8.61 7.58
N ARG A 138 17.72 9.52 6.83
CA ARG A 138 16.56 9.22 6.00
C ARG A 138 16.89 8.25 4.87
N ASP A 139 17.97 8.50 4.15
CA ASP A 139 18.44 7.59 3.09
C ASP A 139 18.74 6.18 3.65
N MET A 140 19.32 6.09 4.85
CA MET A 140 19.61 4.82 5.52
C MET A 140 18.34 4.04 5.91
N VAL A 141 17.27 4.71 6.34
CA VAL A 141 16.06 4.08 6.88
C VAL A 141 14.98 3.85 5.81
N GLU A 142 14.81 4.78 4.87
CA GLU A 142 13.76 4.71 3.84
C GLU A 142 14.20 3.98 2.56
N ARG A 143 15.50 3.97 2.25
CA ARG A 143 16.04 3.37 1.03
C ARG A 143 17.03 2.25 1.33
N PRO A 144 16.57 1.03 1.68
CA PRO A 144 17.45 -0.10 1.97
C PRO A 144 18.39 -0.48 0.80
N GLN A 145 18.06 -0.06 -0.43
CA GLN A 145 18.87 -0.30 -1.63
C GLN A 145 19.89 0.79 -1.96
N SER A 146 19.84 1.95 -1.29
CA SER A 146 20.67 3.12 -1.63
C SER A 146 22.15 3.01 -1.22
N GLY A 147 22.50 2.08 -0.32
CA GLY A 147 23.89 1.88 0.09
C GLY A 147 24.11 0.78 1.14
N LEU A 148 25.38 0.53 1.46
CA LEU A 148 25.82 -0.46 2.46
C LEU A 148 25.16 -0.29 3.86
N PRO A 149 25.03 0.92 4.43
CA PRO A 149 24.39 1.08 5.75
C PRO A 149 22.89 0.76 5.75
N GLY A 150 22.17 1.08 4.67
CA GLY A 150 20.75 0.71 4.53
C GLY A 150 20.53 -0.80 4.44
N LYS A 151 21.42 -1.51 3.72
CA LYS A 151 21.41 -2.98 3.64
C LYS A 151 21.67 -3.63 5.01
N ILE A 152 22.63 -3.11 5.77
CA ILE A 152 22.93 -3.59 7.13
C ILE A 152 21.73 -3.36 8.04
N PHE A 153 21.14 -2.15 8.00
CA PHE A 153 19.98 -1.82 8.80
C PHE A 153 18.81 -2.76 8.51
N ALA A 154 18.47 -2.96 7.23
CA ALA A 154 17.41 -3.90 6.83
C ALA A 154 17.70 -5.35 7.27
N CYS A 155 18.94 -5.81 7.13
CA CYS A 155 19.34 -7.15 7.60
C CYS A 155 19.18 -7.30 9.11
N LEU A 156 19.61 -6.29 9.89
CA LEU A 156 19.44 -6.27 11.34
C LEU A 156 17.96 -6.24 11.73
N SER A 157 17.14 -5.42 11.05
CA SER A 157 15.69 -5.39 11.28
C SER A 157 15.07 -6.78 11.10
N VAL A 158 15.38 -7.49 10.00
CA VAL A 158 14.89 -8.86 9.75
C VAL A 158 15.38 -9.83 10.82
N LEU A 159 16.65 -9.73 11.23
CA LEU A 159 17.23 -10.57 12.27
C LEU A 159 16.50 -10.41 13.61
N PHE A 160 16.28 -9.17 14.08
CA PHE A 160 15.59 -8.90 15.33
C PHE A 160 14.13 -9.36 15.32
N VAL A 161 13.48 -9.30 14.17
CA VAL A 161 12.13 -9.86 13.98
C VAL A 161 12.13 -11.38 14.13
N ALA A 162 13.08 -12.07 13.48
CA ALA A 162 13.21 -13.51 13.62
C ALA A 162 13.50 -13.93 15.08
N ILE A 163 14.40 -13.21 15.76
CA ILE A 163 14.71 -13.45 17.18
C ILE A 163 13.45 -13.26 18.04
N THR A 164 12.66 -12.22 17.80
CA THR A 164 11.42 -11.95 18.54
C THR A 164 10.38 -13.04 18.32
N ALA A 165 10.25 -13.55 17.10
CA ALA A 165 9.36 -14.65 16.76
C ALA A 165 9.78 -15.96 17.47
N ILE A 166 11.08 -16.29 17.45
CA ILE A 166 11.62 -17.47 18.15
C ILE A 166 11.37 -17.35 19.66
N ASN A 167 11.64 -16.18 20.25
CA ASN A 167 11.37 -15.95 21.68
C ASN A 167 9.89 -16.10 22.02
N LEU A 168 8.98 -15.60 21.18
CA LEU A 168 7.54 -15.77 21.39
C LEU A 168 7.14 -17.26 21.36
N SER A 169 7.70 -18.03 20.43
CA SER A 169 7.48 -19.48 20.36
C SER A 169 7.95 -20.17 21.63
N ILE A 170 9.12 -19.80 22.15
CA ILE A 170 9.67 -20.35 23.40
C ILE A 170 8.79 -19.95 24.61
N SER A 171 8.38 -18.69 24.72
CA SER A 171 7.50 -18.21 25.81
C SER A 171 6.11 -18.85 25.80
N THR A 172 5.69 -19.43 24.66
CA THR A 172 4.40 -20.12 24.54
C THR A 172 4.49 -21.58 25.02
N MET A 173 5.69 -22.13 25.20
CA MET A 173 5.86 -23.52 25.62
C MET A 173 5.38 -23.73 27.07
N PRO A 174 4.61 -24.81 27.34
CA PRO A 174 4.01 -25.06 28.66
C PRO A 174 5.04 -25.29 29.77
N ALA A 175 6.22 -25.85 29.44
CA ALA A 175 7.32 -26.02 30.38
C ALA A 175 7.83 -24.69 30.97
N MET A 176 7.83 -23.61 30.18
CA MET A 176 8.25 -22.27 30.62
C MET A 176 7.19 -21.61 31.50
N ARG A 177 5.89 -21.81 31.19
CA ARG A 177 4.78 -21.28 31.99
C ARG A 177 4.73 -21.88 33.39
N GLN A 178 5.05 -23.17 33.49
CA GLN A 178 5.05 -23.90 34.74
C GLN A 178 6.22 -23.49 35.66
N GLU A 179 7.41 -23.22 35.10
CA GLU A 179 8.55 -22.69 35.87
C GLU A 179 8.33 -21.25 36.38
N GLU A 180 7.65 -20.41 35.59
CA GLU A 180 7.28 -19.04 35.96
C GLU A 180 6.24 -19.03 37.10
N GLU A 181 5.27 -19.96 37.07
CA GLU A 181 4.26 -20.15 38.13
C GLU A 181 4.83 -20.76 39.42
N GLU A 182 5.88 -21.59 39.32
CA GLU A 182 6.61 -22.16 40.46
C GLU A 182 7.59 -21.17 41.12
N GLY A 183 7.78 -19.97 40.55
CA GLY A 183 8.68 -18.94 41.09
C GLY A 183 10.18 -19.30 40.99
N LYS A 184 10.53 -20.33 40.22
CA LYS A 184 11.94 -20.71 39.97
C LYS A 184 12.47 -19.84 38.83
N CYS A 185 13.07 -18.71 39.16
CA CYS A 185 13.70 -17.85 38.17
C CYS A 185 15.03 -18.49 37.68
N SER A 186 14.93 -19.43 36.75
CA SER A 186 16.07 -20.10 36.12
C SER A 186 16.88 -19.10 35.28
N LYS A 187 18.16 -19.39 35.03
CA LYS A 187 19.03 -18.61 34.11
C LYS A 187 18.38 -18.41 32.73
N MET A 188 17.57 -19.38 32.29
CA MET A 188 16.81 -19.33 31.04
C MET A 188 15.82 -18.15 30.99
N CYS A 189 15.08 -17.88 32.08
CA CYS A 189 14.11 -16.78 32.16
C CYS A 189 14.81 -15.42 32.09
N SER A 190 15.93 -15.27 32.80
CA SER A 190 16.75 -14.04 32.77
C SER A 190 17.29 -13.78 31.36
N ASN A 191 17.78 -14.81 30.67
CA ASN A 191 18.26 -14.69 29.29
C ASN A 191 17.14 -14.27 28.33
N ILE A 192 15.96 -14.87 28.43
CA ILE A 192 14.80 -14.52 27.59
C ILE A 192 14.39 -13.07 27.82
N PHE A 193 14.34 -12.62 29.08
CA PHE A 193 14.03 -11.23 29.41
C PHE A 193 15.07 -10.26 28.85
N ILE A 194 16.36 -10.58 28.93
CA ILE A 194 17.43 -9.76 28.34
C ILE A 194 17.27 -9.66 26.82
N VAL A 195 17.04 -10.79 26.14
CA VAL A 195 16.86 -10.78 24.68
C VAL A 195 15.60 -10.00 24.29
N GLU A 196 14.50 -10.17 25.02
CA GLU A 196 13.28 -9.38 24.84
C GLU A 196 13.55 -7.88 25.00
N THR A 197 14.30 -7.48 26.03
CA THR A 197 14.69 -6.09 26.28
C THR A 197 15.48 -5.51 25.11
N VAL A 198 16.47 -6.25 24.59
CA VAL A 198 17.31 -5.80 23.47
C VAL A 198 16.49 -5.69 22.18
N CYS A 199 15.59 -6.65 21.91
CA CYS A 199 14.73 -6.60 20.73
C CYS A 199 13.78 -5.40 20.77
N VAL A 200 13.14 -5.15 21.92
CA VAL A 200 12.25 -3.98 22.08
C VAL A 200 13.05 -2.68 21.96
N ALA A 201 14.25 -2.60 22.54
CA ALA A 201 15.11 -1.43 22.39
C ALA A 201 15.46 -1.15 20.92
N TRP A 202 15.72 -2.19 20.12
CA TRP A 202 15.94 -2.06 18.68
C TRP A 202 14.69 -1.54 17.95
N PHE A 203 13.51 -2.11 18.21
CA PHE A 203 12.26 -1.64 17.60
C PHE A 203 11.91 -0.20 18.01
N SER A 204 12.15 0.16 19.27
CA SER A 204 12.02 1.54 19.73
C SER A 204 12.99 2.48 19.05
N LEU A 205 14.22 2.04 18.76
CA LEU A 205 15.19 2.80 17.99
C LEU A 205 14.70 3.00 16.55
N GLU A 206 14.24 1.94 15.87
CA GLU A 206 13.67 2.06 14.52
C GLU A 206 12.50 3.04 14.50
N PHE A 207 11.56 2.88 15.44
CA PHE A 207 10.40 3.74 15.57
C PHE A 207 10.82 5.18 15.85
N SER A 208 11.77 5.42 16.76
CA SER A 208 12.26 6.76 17.09
C SER A 208 12.96 7.42 15.91
N LEU A 209 13.78 6.67 15.16
CA LEU A 209 14.44 7.18 13.96
C LEU A 209 13.42 7.64 12.93
N ARG A 210 12.35 6.86 12.68
CA ARG A 210 11.26 7.27 11.77
C ARG A 210 10.43 8.42 12.33
N PHE A 211 10.15 8.39 13.63
CA PHE A 211 9.41 9.44 14.30
C PHE A 211 10.14 10.77 14.23
N ILE A 212 11.47 10.79 14.35
CA ILE A 212 12.29 12.00 14.21
C ILE A 212 12.32 12.47 12.75
N GLN A 213 12.31 11.54 11.78
CA GLN A 213 12.30 11.85 10.34
C GLN A 213 10.99 12.46 9.85
N ASP A 214 9.84 11.99 10.33
CA ASP A 214 8.55 12.56 9.92
C ASP A 214 8.31 13.90 10.62
N ARG A 215 7.98 14.94 9.84
CA ARG A 215 7.73 16.30 10.33
C ARG A 215 6.42 16.40 11.11
N SER A 216 5.42 15.62 10.72
CA SER A 216 4.04 15.69 11.23
C SER A 216 3.75 14.53 12.17
N LYS A 217 4.11 14.67 13.46
CA LYS A 217 4.08 13.56 14.44
C LYS A 217 2.71 12.87 14.55
N LEU A 218 1.62 13.62 14.50
CA LEU A 218 0.25 13.07 14.60
C LEU A 218 -0.18 12.34 13.32
N THR A 219 0.19 12.86 12.15
CA THR A 219 -0.07 12.20 10.86
C THR A 219 0.77 10.93 10.74
N PHE A 220 2.03 10.97 11.18
CA PHE A 220 2.91 9.81 11.27
C PHE A 220 2.30 8.70 12.13
N LEU A 221 1.82 9.03 13.34
CA LEU A 221 1.21 8.05 14.25
C LEU A 221 -0.10 7.45 13.70
N ARG A 222 -0.82 8.16 12.84
CA ARG A 222 -2.05 7.67 12.20
C ARG A 222 -1.79 6.72 11.02
N LYS A 223 -0.58 6.69 10.46
CA LYS A 223 -0.23 5.73 9.40
C LYS A 223 -0.31 4.30 9.97
N PRO A 224 -1.02 3.36 9.32
CA PRO A 224 -1.31 2.04 9.87
C PRO A 224 -0.05 1.23 10.21
N LEU A 225 1.03 1.41 9.43
CA LEU A 225 2.31 0.74 9.65
C LEU A 225 3.02 1.22 10.92
N ASN A 226 2.93 2.51 11.22
CA ASN A 226 3.54 3.08 12.42
C ASN A 226 2.72 2.74 13.67
N LEU A 227 1.40 2.58 13.54
CA LEU A 227 0.55 2.08 14.61
C LEU A 227 0.94 0.64 15.01
N ILE A 228 1.25 -0.21 14.04
CA ILE A 228 1.76 -1.58 14.30
C ILE A 228 3.08 -1.53 15.07
N ASP A 229 4.02 -0.65 14.69
CA ASP A 229 5.30 -0.46 15.40
C ASP A 229 5.07 -0.05 16.87
N VAL A 230 4.14 0.88 17.14
CA VAL A 230 3.79 1.32 18.51
C VAL A 230 3.17 0.19 19.32
N VAL A 231 2.16 -0.49 18.77
CA VAL A 231 1.44 -1.58 19.45
C VAL A 231 2.38 -2.75 19.77
N ALA A 232 3.42 -2.97 18.97
CA ALA A 232 4.40 -4.02 19.19
C ALA A 232 5.34 -3.75 20.40
N ILE A 233 5.73 -2.48 20.64
CA ILE A 233 6.64 -2.13 21.75
C ILE A 233 5.91 -1.77 23.05
N LEU A 234 4.66 -1.30 22.95
CA LEU A 234 3.87 -0.77 24.06
C LEU A 234 3.74 -1.72 25.28
N PRO A 235 3.45 -3.03 25.11
CA PRO A 235 3.22 -3.94 26.25
C PRO A 235 4.43 -4.07 27.17
N TYR A 236 5.64 -3.99 26.62
CA TYR A 236 6.89 -4.07 27.36
C TYR A 236 7.10 -2.83 28.24
N TYR A 237 6.90 -1.63 27.68
CA TYR A 237 7.02 -0.38 28.42
C TYR A 237 5.96 -0.23 29.52
N ILE A 238 4.73 -0.70 29.27
CA ILE A 238 3.69 -0.70 30.30
C ILE A 238 4.08 -1.65 31.44
N THR A 239 4.63 -2.83 31.16
CA THR A 239 5.11 -3.77 32.20
C THR A 239 6.18 -3.12 33.06
N LEU A 240 7.19 -2.49 32.45
CA LEU A 240 8.25 -1.76 33.17
C LEU A 240 7.70 -0.64 34.05
N LEU A 241 6.71 0.11 33.55
CA LEU A 241 6.08 1.19 34.29
C LEU A 241 5.33 0.66 35.53
N VAL A 242 4.56 -0.43 35.36
CA VAL A 242 3.85 -1.09 36.46
C VAL A 242 4.84 -1.61 37.51
N ASP A 243 5.92 -2.25 37.09
CA ASP A 243 6.99 -2.76 37.98
C ASP A 243 7.76 -1.64 38.70
N ALA A 244 7.92 -0.48 38.06
CA ALA A 244 8.55 0.68 38.69
C ALA A 244 7.64 1.31 39.76
N THR A 245 6.34 1.42 39.49
CA THR A 245 5.36 1.94 40.46
C THR A 245 5.21 1.02 41.67
N SER A 246 5.24 -0.31 41.48
CA SER A 246 5.12 -1.28 42.57
C SER A 246 6.35 -1.33 43.50
N LYS A 247 7.55 -1.05 42.97
CA LYS A 247 8.77 -0.91 43.79
C LYS A 247 8.77 0.38 44.63
N GLY A 248 8.09 1.43 44.18
CA GLY A 248 7.91 2.69 44.91
C GLY A 248 6.87 2.60 46.02
N GLU A 249 5.79 1.84 45.82
CA GLU A 249 4.70 1.65 46.79
C GLU A 249 4.90 0.42 47.69
N LYS A 250 6.01 0.36 48.42
CA LYS A 250 5.99 -0.39 49.69
C LYS A 250 5.11 0.39 50.67
N ARG A 251 3.81 0.08 50.65
CA ARG A 251 2.68 0.54 51.50
C ARG A 251 1.63 1.27 50.66
N LEU A 252 0.67 0.55 50.13
CA LEU A 252 -0.73 0.72 50.52
C LEU A 252 -1.48 -0.55 50.11
N GLY A 253 -2.08 -1.20 51.10
CA GLY A 253 -2.93 -2.37 50.85
C GLY A 253 -4.21 -1.99 50.11
N SER A 254 -4.81 -3.02 49.50
CA SER A 254 -6.14 -3.05 48.87
C SER A 254 -6.14 -2.86 47.34
N GLY A 255 -6.21 -3.97 46.61
CA GLY A 255 -6.61 -3.97 45.19
C GLY A 255 -5.83 -4.86 44.20
N ASN A 256 -5.14 -5.92 44.65
CA ASN A 256 -4.23 -6.72 43.80
C ASN A 256 -4.88 -7.38 42.55
N SER A 257 -6.21 -7.50 42.50
CA SER A 257 -6.92 -8.12 41.37
C SER A 257 -6.84 -7.34 40.06
N TYR A 258 -6.64 -6.02 40.10
CA TYR A 258 -6.53 -5.22 38.87
C TYR A 258 -5.15 -5.36 38.22
N LEU A 259 -4.09 -5.35 39.04
CA LEU A 259 -2.73 -5.58 38.56
C LEU A 259 -2.55 -7.00 38.00
N ASP A 260 -3.16 -8.01 38.63
CA ASP A 260 -3.16 -9.38 38.12
C ASP A 260 -3.88 -9.48 36.76
N LYS A 261 -5.02 -8.80 36.61
CA LYS A 261 -5.76 -8.72 35.34
C LYS A 261 -4.96 -7.97 34.26
N VAL A 262 -4.33 -6.85 34.59
CA VAL A 262 -3.49 -6.08 33.68
C VAL A 262 -2.26 -6.89 33.26
N GLY A 263 -1.62 -7.61 34.18
CA GLY A 263 -0.49 -8.50 33.89
C GLY A 263 -0.86 -9.66 32.97
N LEU A 264 -2.07 -10.22 33.09
CA LEU A 264 -2.59 -11.22 32.16
C LEU A 264 -2.82 -10.63 30.75
N VAL A 265 -3.45 -9.45 30.69
CA VAL A 265 -3.68 -8.75 29.42
C VAL A 265 -2.35 -8.39 28.76
N LEU A 266 -1.38 -7.84 29.49
CA LEU A 266 -0.04 -7.52 28.96
C LEU A 266 0.70 -8.76 28.46
N ARG A 267 0.57 -9.91 29.14
CA ARG A 267 1.09 -11.20 28.64
C ARG A 267 0.52 -11.58 27.29
N VAL A 268 -0.79 -11.39 27.08
CA VAL A 268 -1.44 -11.65 25.79
C VAL A 268 -1.04 -10.58 24.75
N LEU A 269 -0.96 -9.31 25.14
CA LEU A 269 -0.57 -8.22 24.26
C LEU A 269 0.88 -8.33 23.80
N ARG A 270 1.78 -8.98 24.55
CA ARG A 270 3.13 -9.31 24.08
C ARG A 270 3.12 -10.15 22.81
N ALA A 271 2.07 -10.95 22.55
CA ALA A 271 1.92 -11.68 21.30
C ALA A 271 1.66 -10.75 20.10
N LEU A 272 1.13 -9.54 20.30
CA LEU A 272 0.91 -8.55 19.22
C LEU A 272 2.20 -8.10 18.56
N ARG A 273 3.37 -8.29 19.19
CA ARG A 273 4.66 -8.06 18.54
C ARG A 273 4.86 -8.90 17.27
N ILE A 274 4.12 -10.02 17.12
CA ILE A 274 4.11 -10.80 15.88
C ILE A 274 3.56 -10.00 14.69
N LEU A 275 2.70 -8.99 14.94
CA LEU A 275 2.21 -8.10 13.90
C LEU A 275 3.34 -7.32 13.22
N TYR A 276 4.48 -7.16 13.89
CA TYR A 276 5.67 -6.58 13.28
C TYR A 276 6.21 -7.43 12.11
N VAL A 277 5.97 -8.75 12.11
CA VAL A 277 6.31 -9.62 10.96
C VAL A 277 5.48 -9.25 9.73
N MET A 278 4.23 -8.81 9.91
CA MET A 278 3.39 -8.33 8.79
C MET A 278 4.00 -7.11 8.11
N ARG A 279 4.84 -6.35 8.81
CA ARG A 279 5.57 -5.23 8.24
C ARG A 279 6.70 -5.67 7.29
N LEU A 280 7.25 -6.88 7.43
CA LEU A 280 8.23 -7.46 6.49
C LEU A 280 7.57 -7.97 5.20
N ALA A 281 6.27 -8.23 5.21
CA ALA A 281 5.52 -8.73 4.05
C ALA A 281 5.10 -7.63 3.06
N ARG A 282 5.61 -6.41 3.25
CA ARG A 282 5.46 -5.26 2.36
C ARG A 282 6.73 -5.08 1.53
#